data_AF-I0CJ94-F1
#
_entry.id   AF-I0CJ94-F1
#
_cell.length_a   1.000
_cell.length_b   1.000
_cell.length_c   1.000
_cell.angle_alpha   90.00
_cell.angle_beta   90.00
_cell.angle_gamma   90.00
#
_symmetry.space_group_name_H-M   'P 1'
#
loop_
_entity.id
_entity.type
_entity.pdbx_description
1 polymer ?
#
loop_
_entity_poly.entity_id
_entity_poly.type
_entity_poly.pdbx_seq_one_letter_code
_entity_poly.pdbx_strand_id
1 'polypeptide(L)'
;LGGYGLIRITPKLNSPLLSLNWMLINWAMVGGVIVSLICLRQTDVKFLIALSSVAHMSMVMGGILTSSSWGLNGAIFIMMGHGFCSSGLFCIANMAYERSSSRSLIIMKGMQSTLPTLTLWWFLLAVANMA
;
A
#
# COMPACT_ATOMS: atom_id res chain seq x y z
N LEU A 1 -2.04 2.07 11.60
CA LEU A 1 -2.89 2.30 12.80
C LEU A 1 -4.37 2.53 12.46
N GLY A 2 -4.71 3.25 11.38
CA GLY A 2 -6.12 3.47 10.98
C GLY A 2 -6.95 2.19 10.84
N GLY A 3 -6.46 1.19 10.09
CA GLY A 3 -7.15 -0.11 9.93
C GLY A 3 -7.41 -0.83 11.26
N TYR A 4 -6.43 -0.84 12.17
CA TYR A 4 -6.61 -1.42 13.50
C TYR A 4 -7.67 -0.69 14.34
N GLY A 5 -7.73 0.64 14.25
CA GLY A 5 -8.77 1.43 14.89
C GLY A 5 -10.17 1.06 14.40
N LEU A 6 -10.31 0.89 13.08
CA LEU A 6 -11.56 0.44 12.47
C LEU A 6 -11.97 -0.95 12.97
N ILE A 7 -11.05 -1.92 13.04
CA ILE A 7 -11.33 -3.26 13.57
C ILE A 7 -11.87 -3.22 15.00
N ARG A 8 -11.35 -2.33 15.86
CA ARG A 8 -11.82 -2.23 17.26
C ARG A 8 -13.15 -1.50 17.43
N ILE A 9 -13.45 -0.54 16.57
CA ILE A 9 -14.64 0.32 16.70
C ILE A 9 -15.83 -0.30 15.96
N THR A 10 -15.62 -0.92 14.79
CA THR A 10 -16.68 -1.56 13.97
C THR A 10 -17.63 -2.50 14.73
N PRO A 11 -17.19 -3.42 15.60
CA PRO A 11 -18.12 -4.30 16.33
C PRO A 11 -18.90 -3.56 17.45
N LYS A 12 -18.46 -2.37 17.86
CA LYS A 12 -19.10 -1.56 18.89
C LYS A 12 -20.06 -0.50 18.32
N LEU A 13 -20.07 -0.35 17.00
CA LEU A 13 -20.92 0.61 16.32
C LEU A 13 -22.34 0.02 16.13
N ASN A 14 -23.35 0.83 16.38
CA ASN A 14 -24.76 0.43 16.28
C ASN A 14 -25.16 0.08 14.83
N SER A 15 -26.32 -0.56 14.70
CA SER A 15 -26.98 -0.98 13.45
C SER A 15 -27.10 0.04 12.30
N PRO A 16 -27.20 1.38 12.47
CA PRO A 16 -27.30 2.29 11.31
C PRO A 16 -26.01 2.37 10.47
N LEU A 17 -24.87 1.91 10.98
CA LEU A 17 -23.65 1.84 10.16
C LEU A 17 -23.64 0.65 9.19
N LEU A 18 -24.43 -0.40 9.44
CA LEU A 18 -24.57 -1.50 8.48
C LEU A 18 -25.17 -1.03 7.14
N SER A 19 -26.07 -0.05 7.15
CA SER A 19 -26.63 0.50 5.91
C SER A 19 -25.62 1.39 5.16
N LEU A 20 -24.74 2.09 5.89
CA LEU A 20 -23.68 2.93 5.32
C LEU A 20 -22.47 2.14 4.82
N ASN A 21 -22.27 0.89 5.28
CA ASN A 21 -21.13 0.06 4.88
C ASN A 21 -20.99 -0.05 3.37
N TRP A 22 -22.09 -0.26 2.63
CA TRP A 22 -22.05 -0.35 1.17
C TRP A 22 -21.57 0.94 0.51
N MET A 23 -22.01 2.10 0.99
CA MET A 23 -21.57 3.40 0.49
C MET A 23 -20.07 3.64 0.78
N LEU A 24 -19.62 3.28 1.99
CA LEU A 24 -18.22 3.42 2.39
C LEU A 24 -17.29 2.48 1.63
N ILE A 25 -17.72 1.24 1.37
CA ILE A 25 -16.96 0.28 0.56
C ILE A 25 -16.79 0.83 -0.86
N ASN A 26 -17.87 1.30 -1.48
CA ASN A 26 -17.81 1.88 -2.83
C ASN A 26 -16.86 3.07 -2.87
N TRP A 27 -16.93 3.96 -1.88
CA TRP A 27 -16.03 5.11 -1.81
C TRP A 27 -14.56 4.70 -1.64
N ALA A 28 -14.28 3.73 -0.77
CA ALA A 28 -12.93 3.20 -0.59
C ALA A 28 -12.37 2.58 -1.88
N MET A 29 -13.16 1.74 -2.57
CA MET A 29 -12.71 1.08 -3.79
C MET A 29 -12.49 2.08 -4.94
N VAL A 30 -13.40 3.03 -5.14
CA VAL A 30 -13.23 4.08 -6.17
C VAL A 30 -12.00 4.94 -5.86
N GLY A 31 -11.80 5.33 -4.60
CA GLY A 31 -10.60 6.05 -4.17
C GLY A 31 -9.31 5.27 -4.45
N GLY A 32 -9.30 3.97 -4.16
CA GLY A 32 -8.17 3.08 -4.44
C GLY A 32 -7.79 3.04 -5.92
N VAL A 33 -8.79 2.94 -6.82
CA VAL A 33 -8.58 2.94 -8.27
C VAL A 33 -8.06 4.28 -8.78
N ILE A 34 -8.57 5.40 -8.26
CA ILE A 34 -8.09 6.73 -8.66
C ILE A 34 -6.62 6.90 -8.23
N VAL A 35 -6.27 6.49 -7.01
CA VAL A 35 -4.89 6.59 -6.50
C VAL A 35 -3.94 5.69 -7.29
N SER A 36 -4.36 4.49 -7.69
CA SER A 36 -3.51 3.61 -8.52
C SER A 36 -3.26 4.21 -9.91
N LEU A 37 -4.24 4.89 -10.51
CA LEU A 37 -4.04 5.62 -11.76
C LEU A 37 -3.09 6.81 -11.62
N ILE A 38 -3.16 7.55 -10.50
CA ILE A 38 -2.20 8.64 -10.21
C ILE A 38 -0.79 8.08 -10.04
N CYS A 39 -0.66 6.91 -9.39
CA CYS A 39 0.61 6.23 -9.16
C CYS A 39 1.39 5.95 -10.46
N LEU A 40 0.68 5.58 -11.55
CA LEU A 40 1.29 5.32 -12.86
C LEU A 40 2.02 6.53 -13.46
N ARG A 41 1.62 7.75 -13.09
CA ARG A 41 2.23 8.99 -13.59
C ARG A 41 3.36 9.50 -12.70
N GLN A 42 3.59 8.88 -11.54
CA GLN A 42 4.53 9.40 -10.58
C GLN A 42 5.97 9.09 -10.98
N THR A 43 6.81 10.13 -11.01
CA THR A 43 8.25 10.02 -11.31
C THR A 43 9.11 9.89 -10.05
N ASP A 44 8.64 10.36 -8.89
CA ASP A 44 9.39 10.27 -7.62
C ASP A 44 9.17 8.95 -6.88
N VAL A 45 10.26 8.26 -6.55
CA VAL A 45 10.25 6.93 -5.93
C VAL A 45 9.53 6.92 -4.58
N LYS A 46 9.87 7.84 -3.67
CA LYS A 46 9.27 7.88 -2.32
C LYS A 46 7.76 8.15 -2.38
N PHE A 47 7.31 8.99 -3.31
CA PHE A 47 5.89 9.28 -3.49
C PHE A 47 5.15 8.13 -4.17
N LEU A 48 5.78 7.44 -5.11
CA LEU A 48 5.21 6.24 -5.74
C LEU A 48 4.95 5.15 -4.68
N ILE A 49 5.92 4.88 -3.81
CA ILE A 49 5.75 3.91 -2.71
C ILE A 49 4.60 4.36 -1.79
N ALA A 50 4.53 5.64 -1.43
CA ALA A 50 3.46 6.17 -0.60
C ALA A 50 2.08 6.05 -1.25
N LEU A 51 1.92 6.38 -2.53
CA LEU A 51 0.63 6.24 -3.22
C LEU A 51 0.19 4.77 -3.34
N SER A 52 1.13 3.87 -3.63
CA SER A 52 0.82 2.43 -3.64
C SER A 52 0.29 1.95 -2.28
N SER A 53 0.81 2.47 -1.16
CA SER A 53 0.32 2.14 0.18
C SER A 53 -1.13 2.54 0.43
N VAL A 54 -1.55 3.68 -0.13
CA VAL A 54 -2.93 4.16 -0.03
C VAL A 54 -3.88 3.23 -0.79
N ALA A 55 -3.45 2.70 -1.95
CA ALA A 55 -4.23 1.71 -2.70
C ALA A 55 -4.44 0.40 -1.90
N HIS A 56 -3.39 -0.18 -1.29
CA HIS A 56 -3.57 -1.37 -0.45
C HIS A 56 -4.46 -1.10 0.78
N MET A 57 -4.31 0.05 1.42
CA MET A 57 -5.12 0.41 2.58
C MET A 57 -6.61 0.64 2.23
N SER A 58 -6.90 1.04 0.99
CA SER A 58 -8.29 1.12 0.51
C SER A 58 -8.96 -0.27 0.45
N MET A 59 -8.22 -1.30 0.04
CA MET A 59 -8.70 -2.69 0.07
C MET A 59 -8.88 -3.19 1.50
N VAL A 60 -7.97 -2.84 2.42
CA VAL A 60 -8.09 -3.16 3.85
C VAL A 60 -9.37 -2.55 4.44
N MET A 61 -9.67 -1.29 4.13
CA MET A 61 -10.90 -0.62 4.57
C MET A 61 -12.15 -1.33 4.03
N GLY A 62 -12.17 -1.67 2.73
CA GLY A 62 -13.26 -2.43 2.13
C GLY A 62 -13.45 -3.79 2.79
N GLY A 63 -12.37 -4.54 3.02
CA GLY A 63 -12.39 -5.86 3.66
C GLY A 63 -12.96 -5.84 5.08
N ILE A 64 -12.56 -4.87 5.91
CA ILE A 64 -13.09 -4.71 7.27
C ILE A 64 -14.59 -4.41 7.25
N LEU A 65 -15.04 -3.52 6.35
CA LEU A 65 -16.43 -3.09 6.26
C LEU A 65 -17.39 -4.16 5.73
N THR A 66 -16.90 -5.24 5.09
CA THR A 66 -17.74 -6.39 4.73
C THR A 66 -18.27 -7.16 5.94
N SER A 67 -17.70 -6.95 7.13
CA SER A 67 -18.07 -7.65 8.38
C SER A 67 -18.08 -9.19 8.28
N SER A 68 -17.35 -9.75 7.32
CA SER A 68 -17.22 -11.19 7.12
C SER A 68 -15.91 -11.69 7.75
N SER A 69 -15.91 -12.91 8.27
CA SER A 69 -14.70 -13.52 8.85
C SER A 69 -13.55 -13.59 7.84
N TRP A 70 -13.88 -13.88 6.57
CA TRP A 70 -12.93 -13.91 5.46
C TRP A 70 -12.34 -12.52 5.16
N GLY A 71 -13.19 -11.48 5.07
CA GLY A 71 -12.74 -10.11 4.83
C GLY A 71 -11.84 -9.57 5.94
N LEU A 72 -12.17 -9.89 7.20
CA LEU A 72 -11.41 -9.46 8.37
C LEU A 72 -10.03 -10.14 8.43
N ASN A 73 -9.98 -11.45 8.20
CA ASN A 73 -8.71 -12.19 8.11
C ASN A 73 -7.83 -11.69 6.95
N GLY A 74 -8.42 -11.49 5.77
CA GLY A 74 -7.71 -10.94 4.61
C GLY A 74 -7.14 -9.53 4.87
N ALA A 75 -7.93 -8.66 5.47
CA ALA A 75 -7.50 -7.31 5.84
C ALA A 75 -6.31 -7.31 6.82
N ILE A 76 -6.29 -8.25 7.77
CA ILE A 76 -5.17 -8.41 8.71
C ILE A 76 -3.90 -8.86 7.96
N PHE A 77 -4.01 -9.84 7.06
CA PHE A 77 -2.86 -10.32 6.28
C PHE A 77 -2.26 -9.21 5.40
N ILE A 78 -3.10 -8.46 4.67
CA ILE A 78 -2.64 -7.34 3.84
C ILE A 78 -1.96 -6.28 4.71
N MET A 79 -2.56 -5.91 5.86
CA MET A 79 -2.00 -4.89 6.74
C MET A 79 -0.62 -5.28 7.29
N MET A 80 -0.42 -6.54 7.67
CA MET A 80 0.89 -7.02 8.12
C MET A 80 1.89 -7.08 6.97
N GLY A 81 1.53 -7.74 5.87
CA GLY A 81 2.40 -7.91 4.70
C GLY A 81 2.83 -6.57 4.11
N HIS A 82 1.89 -5.64 3.95
CA HIS A 82 2.17 -4.29 3.48
C HIS A 82 3.10 -3.53 4.44
N GLY A 83 2.97 -3.69 5.76
CA GLY A 83 3.86 -3.06 6.73
C GLY A 83 5.32 -3.48 6.55
N PHE A 84 5.57 -4.77 6.31
CA PHE A 84 6.91 -5.28 6.03
C PHE A 84 7.44 -4.85 4.65
N CYS A 85 6.60 -4.95 3.60
CA CYS A 85 7.04 -4.66 2.24
C CYS A 85 7.31 -3.16 2.02
N SER A 86 6.42 -2.29 2.50
CA SER A 86 6.57 -0.83 2.34
C SER A 86 7.77 -0.28 3.09
N SER A 87 8.02 -0.71 4.32
CA SER A 87 9.20 -0.29 5.10
C SER A 87 10.51 -0.72 4.42
N GLY A 88 10.54 -1.96 3.88
CA GLY A 88 11.65 -2.44 3.05
C GLY A 88 11.88 -1.57 1.81
N LEU A 89 10.81 -1.27 1.05
CA LEU A 89 10.90 -0.40 -0.13
C LEU A 89 11.38 1.02 0.21
N PHE A 90 10.91 1.61 1.32
CA PHE A 90 11.39 2.93 1.76
C PHE A 90 12.87 2.90 2.16
N CYS A 91 13.33 1.83 2.80
CA CYS A 91 14.73 1.64 3.16
C CYS A 91 15.62 1.61 1.92
N ILE A 92 15.27 0.78 0.93
CA ILE A 92 16.04 0.64 -0.30
C ILE A 92 15.98 1.92 -1.15
N ALA A 93 14.82 2.59 -1.21
CA ALA A 93 14.70 3.89 -1.87
C ALA A 93 15.62 4.93 -1.23
N ASN A 94 15.85 4.86 0.09
CA ASN A 94 16.79 5.76 0.76
C ASN A 94 18.25 5.41 0.45
N MET A 95 18.61 4.13 0.44
CA MET A 95 19.95 3.70 0.03
C MET A 95 20.27 4.13 -1.40
N ALA A 96 19.30 4.03 -2.32
CA ALA A 96 19.47 4.50 -3.70
C ALA A 96 19.59 6.03 -3.79
N TYR A 97 18.87 6.76 -2.93
CA TYR A 97 18.97 8.21 -2.81
C TYR A 97 20.34 8.66 -2.28
N GLU A 98 20.91 7.99 -1.27
CA GLU A 98 22.23 8.30 -0.74
C GLU A 98 23.34 8.14 -1.78
N ARG A 99 23.16 7.25 -2.77
CA ARG A 99 24.14 7.02 -3.86
C ARG A 99 23.96 7.94 -5.06
N SER A 100 22.72 8.22 -5.44
CA SER A 100 22.41 8.99 -6.65
C SER A 100 22.08 10.46 -6.39
N SER A 101 21.91 10.86 -5.12
CA SER A 101 21.41 12.16 -4.64
C SER A 101 20.10 12.64 -5.28
N SER A 102 19.39 11.76 -5.98
CA SER A 102 18.17 12.07 -6.73
C SER A 102 17.03 11.13 -6.36
N ARG A 103 15.78 11.63 -6.43
CA ARG A 103 14.57 10.86 -6.07
C ARG A 103 13.77 10.41 -7.29
N SER A 104 14.15 10.85 -8.48
CA SER A 104 13.44 10.58 -9.73
C SER A 104 13.82 9.23 -10.33
N LEU A 105 12.82 8.43 -10.70
CA LEU A 105 12.99 7.13 -11.37
C LEU A 105 13.80 7.21 -12.66
N ILE A 106 13.67 8.30 -13.40
CA ILE A 106 14.33 8.51 -14.70
C ILE A 106 15.85 8.52 -14.55
N ILE A 107 16.35 9.17 -13.50
CA ILE A 107 17.80 9.27 -13.22
C ILE A 107 18.34 7.95 -12.66
N MET A 108 17.52 7.19 -11.91
CA MET A 108 17.93 5.88 -11.41
C MET A 108 17.88 4.76 -12.47
N LYS A 109 17.44 5.08 -13.71
CA LYS A 109 17.46 4.14 -14.82
C LYS A 109 18.90 3.71 -15.10
N GLY A 110 19.16 2.40 -15.04
CA GLY A 110 20.49 1.83 -15.25
C GLY A 110 21.30 1.55 -13.97
N MET A 111 20.82 1.98 -12.79
CA MET A 111 21.40 1.51 -11.51
C MET A 111 21.27 -0.01 -11.32
N GLN A 112 20.44 -0.66 -12.14
CA GLN A 112 20.24 -2.10 -12.06
C GLN A 112 21.47 -2.91 -12.48
N SER A 113 22.28 -2.42 -13.42
CA SER A 113 23.48 -3.13 -13.86
C SER A 113 24.67 -2.94 -12.92
N THR A 114 24.69 -1.88 -12.10
CA THR A 114 25.82 -1.54 -11.24
C THR A 114 25.72 -2.17 -9.84
N LEU A 115 24.51 -2.44 -9.34
CA LEU A 115 24.27 -2.97 -8.00
C LEU A 115 23.29 -4.16 -8.02
N PRO A 116 23.71 -5.34 -8.52
CA PRO A 116 22.81 -6.47 -8.74
C PRO A 116 22.14 -6.98 -7.45
N THR A 117 22.81 -6.90 -6.31
CA THR A 117 22.23 -7.29 -5.01
C THR A 117 21.07 -6.37 -4.62
N LEU A 118 21.20 -5.05 -4.81
CA LEU A 118 20.14 -4.09 -4.55
C LEU A 118 18.95 -4.33 -5.49
N THR A 119 19.20 -4.71 -6.74
CA THR A 119 18.13 -5.02 -7.70
C THR A 119 17.31 -6.24 -7.32
N LEU A 120 17.95 -7.27 -6.79
CA LEU A 120 17.26 -8.48 -6.35
C LEU A 120 16.33 -8.17 -5.19
N TRP A 121 16.78 -7.37 -4.22
CA TRP A 121 15.92 -6.92 -3.11
C TRP A 121 14.78 -6.02 -3.59
N TRP A 122 15.05 -5.12 -4.54
CA TRP A 122 14.01 -4.33 -5.21
C TRP A 122 12.94 -5.23 -5.84
N PHE A 123 13.36 -6.25 -6.59
CA PHE A 123 12.46 -7.17 -7.25
C PHE A 123 11.62 -7.97 -6.24
N LEU A 124 12.25 -8.59 -5.24
CA LEU A 124 11.55 -9.40 -4.23
C LEU A 124 10.51 -8.58 -3.46
N LEU A 125 10.87 -7.36 -3.02
CA LEU A 125 9.94 -6.50 -2.28
C LEU A 125 8.85 -5.92 -3.18
N ALA A 126 9.14 -5.65 -4.46
CA ALA A 126 8.12 -5.23 -5.41
C ALA A 126 7.10 -6.35 -5.66
N VAL A 127 7.56 -7.60 -5.84
CA VAL A 127 6.68 -8.76 -6.02
C VAL A 127 5.83 -8.99 -4.77
N ALA A 128 6.42 -8.89 -3.58
CA ALA A 128 5.68 -9.02 -2.33
C ALA A 128 4.63 -7.90 -2.12
N ASN A 129 4.84 -6.71 -2.72
CA ASN A 129 3.90 -5.60 -2.68
C ASN A 129 2.86 -5.63 -3.82
N MET A 130 2.89 -6.60 -4.75
CA MET A 130 1.85 -6.74 -5.79
C MET A 130 0.62 -7.53 -5.31
N ALA A 131 0.70 -8.16 -4.13
CA ALA A 131 -0.39 -8.89 -3.48
C ALA A 131 -1.33 -7.96 -2.68
#